data_AF-B8IQ04-F1
#
_entry.id   AF-B8IQ04-F1
#
_cell.length_a   1.000
_cell.length_b   1.000
_cell.length_c   1.000
_cell.angle_alpha   90.00
_cell.angle_beta   90.00
_cell.angle_gamma   90.00
#
_symmetry.space_group_name_H-M   'P 1'
#
loop_
_entity.id
_entity.type
_entity.pdbx_description
1 polymer ?
#
loop_
_entity_poly.entity_id
_entity_poly.type
_entity_poly.pdbx_seq_one_letter_code
_entity_poly.pdbx_strand_id
1 'polypeptide(L)' 'MTIFQIRQATTGAVLWTGGAENEQQALDAMAREAGYADFASIPESVRGTDTRVDRLNLG' A
#
# COMPACT_ATOMS: atom_id res chain seq x y z
N MET A 1 -2.41 -14.03 -9.30
CA MET A 1 -1.62 -13.16 -8.39
C MET A 1 -1.44 -11.83 -9.08
N THR A 2 -1.86 -10.75 -8.44
CA THR A 2 -1.80 -9.41 -9.01
C THR A 2 -0.81 -8.60 -8.20
N ILE A 3 0.03 -7.83 -8.88
CA ILE A 3 0.97 -6.94 -8.19
C ILE A 3 0.25 -5.64 -7.88
N PHE A 4 0.38 -5.19 -6.65
CA PHE A 4 -0.08 -3.89 -6.20
C PHE A 4 1.12 -3.03 -5.87
N GLN A 5 1.03 -1.77 -6.26
CA GLN A 5 2.03 -0.77 -5.99
C GLN A 5 1.38 0.37 -5.21
N ILE A 6 1.90 0.61 -4.02
CA ILE A 6 1.44 1.66 -3.13
C ILE A 6 2.40 2.83 -3.26
N ARG A 7 1.86 4.01 -3.58
CA ARG A 7 2.62 5.24 -3.77
C ARG A 7 2.06 6.38 -2.93
N GLN A 8 2.92 7.30 -2.53
CA GLN A 8 2.49 8.62 -2.09
C GLN A 8 2.00 9.43 -3.30
N ALA A 9 0.77 9.93 -3.24
CA ALA A 9 0.16 10.76 -4.27
C ALA A 9 0.78 12.17 -4.31
N THR A 10 1.22 12.71 -3.18
CA THR A 10 1.88 14.02 -3.12
C THR A 10 3.26 14.02 -3.77
N THR A 11 4.08 13.00 -3.48
CA THR A 11 5.49 12.95 -3.90
C THR A 11 5.73 12.02 -5.08
N GLY A 12 4.80 11.13 -5.40
CA GLY A 12 4.98 10.04 -6.35
C GLY A 12 5.87 8.90 -5.84
N ALA A 13 6.37 8.98 -4.61
CA ALA A 13 7.28 7.98 -4.05
C ALA A 13 6.60 6.61 -3.89
N VAL A 14 7.29 5.54 -4.29
CA VAL A 14 6.80 4.17 -4.08
C VAL A 14 7.07 3.77 -2.64
N LEU A 15 6.00 3.55 -1.88
CA LEU A 15 6.09 3.12 -0.49
C LEU A 15 6.23 1.60 -0.37
N TRP A 16 5.52 0.86 -1.23
CA TRP A 16 5.51 -0.59 -1.19
C TRP A 16 5.09 -1.16 -2.54
N THR A 17 5.66 -2.31 -2.92
CA THR A 17 5.27 -3.05 -4.11
C THR A 17 5.27 -4.53 -3.78
N GLY A 18 4.15 -5.21 -4.00
CA GLY A 18 4.06 -6.63 -3.69
C GLY A 18 2.84 -7.30 -4.30
N GLY A 19 2.84 -8.63 -4.28
CA GLY A 19 1.73 -9.44 -4.77
C GLY A 19 0.62 -9.53 -3.72
N ALA A 20 -0.61 -9.20 -4.10
CA ALA A 20 -1.78 -9.37 -3.25
C ALA A 20 -2.98 -9.87 -4.06
N GLU A 21 -4.01 -10.36 -3.37
CA GLU A 21 -5.26 -10.76 -4.02
C GLU A 21 -6.20 -9.56 -4.28
N ASN A 22 -6.14 -8.54 -3.42
CA ASN A 22 -6.94 -7.34 -3.49
C ASN A 22 -6.23 -6.14 -2.85
N GLU A 23 -6.78 -4.93 -3.03
CA GLU A 23 -6.20 -3.69 -2.51
C GLU A 23 -6.11 -3.68 -0.98
N GLN A 24 -7.08 -4.27 -0.28
CA GLN A 24 -7.09 -4.36 1.18
C GLN A 24 -5.91 -5.21 1.70
N GLN A 25 -5.67 -6.38 1.09
CA GLN A 25 -4.52 -7.23 1.42
C GLN A 25 -3.20 -6.53 1.09
N ALA A 26 -3.12 -5.78 0.00
CA ALA A 26 -1.91 -5.02 -0.33
C ALA A 26 -1.59 -3.97 0.74
N LEU A 27 -2.62 -3.26 1.22
CA LEU A 27 -2.48 -2.29 2.30
C LEU A 27 -2.11 -2.93 3.63
N ASP A 28 -2.71 -4.09 3.95
CA ASP A 28 -2.44 -4.83 5.17
C ASP A 28 -1.01 -5.40 5.17
N ALA A 29 -0.57 -5.96 4.04
CA ALA A 29 0.79 -6.43 3.84
C ALA A 29 1.80 -5.29 4.00
N MET A 30 1.55 -4.13 3.38
CA MET A 30 2.39 -2.95 3.54
C MET A 30 2.43 -2.46 5.00
N ALA A 31 1.29 -2.42 5.68
CA ALA A 31 1.22 -2.06 7.09
C ALA A 31 2.07 -3.00 7.94
N ARG A 32 1.95 -4.30 7.70
CA ARG A 32 2.69 -5.36 8.37
C ARG A 32 4.19 -5.28 8.14
N GLU A 33 4.61 -4.98 6.92
CA GLU A 33 6.02 -4.78 6.55
C GLU A 33 6.59 -3.49 7.19
N ALA A 34 5.76 -2.47 7.34
CA ALA A 34 6.11 -1.25 8.07
C ALA A 34 6.10 -1.42 9.61
N GLY A 35 5.73 -2.61 10.11
CA GLY A 35 5.71 -2.96 11.53
C GLY A 35 4.39 -2.69 12.26
N TYR A 36 3.32 -2.37 11.52
CA TYR A 36 1.96 -2.22 12.05
C TYR A 36 1.20 -3.54 11.99
N ALA A 37 0.13 -3.70 12.78
CA ALA A 37 -0.68 -4.93 12.74
C ALA A 37 -1.51 -5.05 11.45
N ASP A 38 -2.02 -3.92 10.96
CA ASP A 38 -2.96 -3.81 9.85
C ASP A 38 -3.03 -2.34 9.36
N PHE A 39 -3.68 -2.11 8.22
CA PHE A 39 -3.79 -0.74 7.65
C PHE A 39 -4.53 0.25 8.55
N ALA A 40 -5.46 -0.21 9.41
CA ALA A 40 -6.17 0.66 10.35
C ALA A 40 -5.30 1.03 11.56
N SER A 41 -4.31 0.21 11.90
CA SER A 41 -3.29 0.51 12.91
C SER A 41 -2.27 1.56 12.47
N ILE A 42 -2.19 1.89 11.16
CA ILE A 42 -1.31 2.95 10.67
C ILE A 42 -1.87 4.31 11.12
N PRO A 43 -1.07 5.18 11.77
CA PRO A 43 -1.48 6.53 12.15
C PRO A 43 -1.96 7.30 10.93
N GLU A 44 -3.03 8.10 11.01
CA GLU A 44 -3.54 8.86 9.86
C GLU A 44 -2.47 9.73 9.19
N SER A 45 -1.51 10.26 9.96
CA SER A 45 -0.36 11.02 9.45
C SER A 45 0.58 10.21 8.54
N VAL A 46 0.66 8.89 8.73
CA VAL A 46 1.48 7.95 7.94
C VAL A 46 0.63 7.24 6.88
N ARG A 47 -0.59 6.86 7.25
CA ARG A 47 -1.62 6.28 6.38
C ARG A 47 -1.91 7.21 5.22
N GLY A 48 -1.74 8.52 5.46
CA GLY A 48 -1.65 9.56 4.47
C GLY A 48 -2.99 9.72 3.77
N THR A 49 -3.60 10.89 3.91
CA THR A 49 -4.66 11.37 3.01
C THR A 49 -4.27 11.25 1.51
N ASP A 50 -2.98 11.02 1.23
CA ASP A 50 -2.37 10.89 -0.10
C ASP A 50 -1.87 9.47 -0.45
N THR A 51 -2.21 8.39 0.25
CA THR A 51 -1.74 7.05 -0.18
C THR A 51 -2.60 6.50 -1.32
N ARG A 52 -1.98 6.23 -2.48
CA ARG A 52 -2.64 5.59 -3.64
C ARG A 52 -2.19 4.15 -3.78
N VAL A 53 -3.17 3.26 -3.94
CA VAL A 53 -2.97 1.86 -4.33
C VAL A 53 -3.22 1.75 -5.82
N ASP A 54 -2.23 1.28 -6.56
CA ASP A 54 -2.29 1.07 -8.00
C ASP A 54 -2.11 -0.41 -8.31
N ARG A 55 -2.97 -0.95 -9.17
CA ARG A 55 -2.87 -2.35 -9.58
C ARG A 55 -1.96 -2.43 -10.80
N LEU A 56 -0.79 -3.04 -10.61
CA LEU A 56 0.14 -3.29 -11.70
C LEU A 56 -0.39 -4.45 -12.54
N ASN A 57 -0.97 -4.13 -13.70
CA ASN A 57 -1.19 -5.09 -14.77
C ASN A 57 0.12 -5.21 -15.56
N LEU A 58 0.89 -6.26 -15.30
CA LEU A 58 1.97 -6.68 -16.18
C LEU A 58 1.33 -7.38 -17.39
N GLY A 59 0.94 -6.59 -18.39
CA GLY A 59 0.45 -7.05 -19.67
C GLY A 59 1.56 -7.51 -20.61
#